data_AF-M2QZT2-F1
#
_entry.id   AF-M2QZT2-F1
#
_cell.length_a   1.000
_cell.length_b   1.000
_cell.length_c   1.000
_cell.angle_alpha   90.00
_cell.angle_beta   90.00
_cell.angle_gamma   90.00
#
_symmetry.space_group_name_H-M   'P 1'
#
loop_
_entity.id
_entity.type
_entity.pdbx_description
1 polymer ?
#
loop_
_entity_poly.entity_id
_entity_poly.type
_entity_poly.pdbx_seq_one_letter_code
_entity_poly.pdbx_strand_id
1 'polypeptide(L)'
;MGPTGAGKTKLVNTISGSHLKVGEGLESCTADIEARTFSFDGQLVTLVDTPGFDDTTRSQADILKEIQTFLTTTYGKGHKVTGVLYLHRITDVRMGGIAIENYRIFKKICGNEAMKNVVVVTNMWGEVQEKVGAARERELVSNPLFFKDAIDRGARILRHHDTKESGYAILRSLLNKPPQVLRIQQETVDEHKTLPQTEAAEVLRNQLAEHQTDLEIKIRDTEIPARAEGDDNGGNVGHDEEDEADRIHELRSLRRQLTRLLEEVMKLQEVNQGLDARQAAAQSRVDQILGNMESLRIQHAADIKRQEDLRRQEEARRRAEDEAPVWARLWWAVFPSCKPSSQKST
;
A
#
# COMPACT_ATOMS: atom_id res chain seq x y z
N MET A 1 1.30 -0.36 0.66
CA MET A 1 0.76 -0.97 1.89
C MET A 1 1.34 -0.28 3.12
N GLY A 2 0.73 -0.43 4.29
CA GLY A 2 1.13 0.23 5.54
C GLY A 2 -0.07 0.83 6.28
N PRO A 3 0.12 1.36 7.49
CA PRO A 3 -0.97 1.87 8.30
C PRO A 3 -1.67 3.10 7.69
N THR A 4 -2.90 3.35 8.11
CA THR A 4 -3.72 4.53 7.85
C THR A 4 -2.95 5.78 8.30
N GLY A 5 -3.01 6.83 7.49
CA GLY A 5 -2.23 8.05 7.74
C GLY A 5 -0.72 7.95 7.49
N ALA A 6 -0.17 6.81 7.03
CA ALA A 6 1.26 6.71 6.69
C ALA A 6 1.69 7.50 5.43
N GLY A 7 0.74 8.09 4.71
CA GLY A 7 0.99 8.88 3.49
C GLY A 7 1.04 8.07 2.20
N LYS A 8 0.36 6.91 2.12
CA LYS A 8 0.33 6.04 0.93
C LYS A 8 -0.20 6.77 -0.31
N THR A 9 -1.41 7.31 -0.20
CA THR A 9 -2.05 8.09 -1.28
C THR A 9 -1.26 9.35 -1.63
N LYS A 10 -0.70 10.03 -0.61
CA LYS A 10 0.15 11.21 -0.82
C LYS A 10 1.40 10.87 -1.62
N LEU A 11 2.09 9.77 -1.31
CA LEU A 11 3.24 9.29 -2.07
C LEU A 11 2.86 8.99 -3.53
N VAL A 12 1.72 8.32 -3.76
CA VAL A 12 1.22 8.03 -5.13
C VAL A 12 0.96 9.32 -5.91
N ASN A 13 0.29 10.31 -5.29
CA ASN A 13 0.03 11.61 -5.90
C ASN A 13 1.32 12.38 -6.19
N THR A 14 2.25 12.45 -5.24
CA THR A 14 3.54 13.14 -5.41
C THR A 14 4.31 12.54 -6.57
N ILE A 15 4.43 11.21 -6.64
CA ILE A 15 5.21 10.53 -7.69
C ILE A 15 4.54 10.66 -9.07
N SER A 16 3.24 10.34 -9.15
CA SER A 16 2.55 10.26 -10.44
C SER A 16 2.03 11.61 -10.95
N GLY A 17 1.99 12.63 -10.10
CA GLY A 17 1.31 13.90 -10.39
C GLY A 17 -0.22 13.76 -10.42
N SER A 18 -0.77 12.66 -9.91
CA SER A 18 -2.22 12.47 -9.81
C SER A 18 -2.85 13.24 -8.66
N HIS A 19 -4.19 13.29 -8.66
CA HIS A 19 -4.99 13.93 -7.63
C HIS A 19 -5.98 12.91 -7.03
N LEU A 20 -5.46 11.78 -6.54
CA LEU A 20 -6.24 10.85 -5.72
C LEU A 20 -6.69 11.56 -4.45
N LYS A 21 -7.87 11.20 -3.94
CA LYS A 21 -8.42 11.82 -2.73
C LYS A 21 -7.55 11.47 -1.53
N VAL A 22 -6.84 12.46 -0.98
CA VAL A 22 -6.07 12.31 0.26
C VAL A 22 -6.95 12.73 1.43
N GLY A 23 -6.95 11.94 2.50
CA GLY A 23 -7.62 12.32 3.74
C GLY A 23 -6.75 13.22 4.58
N GLU A 24 -7.25 14.42 4.88
CA GLU A 24 -6.63 15.35 5.82
C GLU A 24 -7.17 15.19 7.26
N GLY A 25 -8.16 14.31 7.46
CA GLY A 25 -8.82 14.05 8.76
C GLY A 25 -8.43 12.72 9.41
N LEU A 26 -9.02 12.44 10.59
CA LEU A 26 -8.83 11.19 11.35
C LEU A 26 -9.52 9.97 10.72
N GLU A 27 -10.38 10.19 9.72
CA GLU A 27 -11.05 9.13 8.97
C GLU A 27 -10.25 8.75 7.71
N SER A 28 -10.11 7.46 7.47
CA SER A 28 -9.47 6.92 6.27
C SER A 28 -10.23 7.37 5.01
N CYS A 29 -9.55 8.03 4.08
CA CYS A 29 -10.16 8.50 2.83
C CYS A 29 -10.00 7.53 1.66
N THR A 30 -9.08 6.57 1.77
CA THR A 30 -8.86 5.54 0.74
C THR A 30 -9.75 4.35 1.05
N ALA A 31 -11.02 4.48 0.66
CA ALA A 31 -12.02 3.44 0.91
C ALA A 31 -11.79 2.18 0.07
N ASP A 32 -11.10 2.27 -1.07
CA ASP A 32 -10.96 1.20 -2.05
C ASP A 32 -9.55 1.21 -2.69
N ILE A 33 -9.14 0.08 -3.27
CA ILE A 33 -7.90 0.00 -4.06
C ILE A 33 -8.01 0.84 -5.35
N GLU A 34 -7.03 1.71 -5.56
CA GLU A 34 -6.92 2.56 -6.75
C GLU A 34 -5.55 2.39 -7.42
N ALA A 35 -5.50 2.54 -8.74
CA ALA A 35 -4.24 2.46 -9.48
C ALA A 35 -4.00 3.67 -10.37
N ARG A 36 -2.74 4.08 -10.49
CA ARG A 36 -2.29 5.16 -11.39
C ARG A 36 -1.11 4.70 -12.21
N THR A 37 -1.27 4.81 -13.53
CA THR A 37 -0.29 4.38 -14.52
C THR A 37 0.28 5.61 -15.24
N PHE A 38 1.60 5.71 -15.31
CA PHE A 38 2.32 6.85 -15.90
C PHE A 38 3.68 6.42 -16.45
N SER A 39 4.26 7.21 -17.35
CA SER A 39 5.61 6.95 -17.87
C SER A 39 6.66 7.51 -16.90
N PHE A 40 7.65 6.70 -16.56
CA PHE A 40 8.76 7.05 -15.68
C PHE A 40 10.05 6.36 -16.15
N ASP A 41 11.11 7.15 -16.36
CA ASP A 41 12.39 6.69 -16.92
C ASP A 41 12.22 5.82 -18.19
N GLY A 42 11.27 6.19 -19.06
CA GLY A 42 10.98 5.49 -20.32
C GLY A 42 10.16 4.20 -20.19
N GLN A 43 9.71 3.85 -18.98
CA GLN A 43 8.90 2.67 -18.71
C GLN A 43 7.51 3.06 -18.22
N LEU A 44 6.51 2.25 -18.53
CA LEU A 44 5.17 2.42 -17.98
C LEU A 44 5.13 1.82 -16.56
N VAL A 45 4.85 2.65 -15.57
CA VAL A 45 4.79 2.27 -14.15
C VAL A 45 3.35 2.39 -13.67
N THR A 46 2.85 1.35 -13.01
CA THR A 46 1.56 1.38 -12.30
C THR A 46 1.80 1.36 -10.81
N LEU A 47 1.35 2.41 -10.12
CA LEU A 47 1.27 2.46 -8.67
C LEU A 47 -0.13 2.09 -8.21
N VAL A 48 -0.20 1.17 -7.25
CA VAL A 48 -1.45 0.71 -6.65
C VAL A 48 -1.50 1.24 -5.22
N ASP A 49 -2.45 2.13 -4.96
CA ASP A 49 -2.77 2.58 -3.61
C ASP A 49 -3.73 1.59 -2.95
N THR A 50 -3.50 1.32 -1.67
CA THR A 50 -4.26 0.34 -0.90
C THR A 50 -4.82 1.00 0.35
N PRO A 51 -6.00 0.57 0.85
CA PRO A 51 -6.45 0.91 2.19
C PRO A 51 -5.39 0.62 3.27
N GLY A 52 -5.45 1.34 4.39
CA GLY A 52 -4.61 1.03 5.56
C GLY A 52 -5.14 -0.17 6.33
N PHE A 53 -4.25 -0.92 7.01
CA PHE A 53 -4.66 -2.10 7.79
C PHE A 53 -5.38 -1.73 9.09
N ASP A 54 -5.06 -0.61 9.70
CA ASP A 54 -5.65 0.00 10.90
C ASP A 54 -6.69 1.07 10.53
N ASP A 55 -7.58 0.75 9.59
CA ASP A 55 -8.71 1.63 9.25
C ASP A 55 -9.73 1.65 10.40
N THR A 56 -10.19 2.84 10.80
CA THR A 56 -11.16 2.99 11.89
C THR A 56 -12.59 2.67 11.45
N THR A 57 -12.85 2.64 10.14
CA THR A 57 -14.18 2.44 9.53
C THR A 57 -14.36 1.06 8.94
N ARG A 58 -13.26 0.34 8.66
CA ARG A 58 -13.26 -0.98 8.00
C ARG A 58 -12.55 -2.01 8.86
N SER A 59 -13.04 -3.25 8.82
CA SER A 59 -12.37 -4.37 9.50
C SER A 59 -11.09 -4.77 8.76
N GLN A 60 -10.08 -5.24 9.50
CA GLN A 60 -8.83 -5.73 8.91
C GLN A 60 -9.09 -6.93 8.01
N ALA A 61 -10.09 -7.76 8.34
CA ALA A 61 -10.55 -8.86 7.51
C ALA A 61 -11.04 -8.38 6.13
N ASP A 62 -11.84 -7.31 6.07
CA ASP A 62 -12.32 -6.71 4.81
C ASP A 62 -11.15 -6.18 3.96
N ILE A 63 -10.18 -5.52 4.60
CA ILE A 63 -8.99 -4.97 3.94
C ILE A 63 -8.12 -6.09 3.38
N LEU A 64 -7.87 -7.14 4.17
CA LEU A 64 -7.11 -8.30 3.75
C LEU A 64 -7.79 -9.02 2.56
N LYS A 65 -9.11 -9.19 2.61
CA LYS A 65 -9.93 -9.77 1.52
C LYS A 65 -9.82 -8.95 0.23
N GLU A 66 -9.85 -7.63 0.33
CA GLU A 66 -9.71 -6.74 -0.84
C GLU A 66 -8.30 -6.80 -1.45
N ILE A 67 -7.25 -6.78 -0.62
CA ILE A 67 -5.85 -6.94 -1.06
C ILE A 67 -5.66 -8.30 -1.73
N GLN A 68 -6.18 -9.37 -1.12
CA GLN A 68 -6.13 -10.71 -1.69
C GLN A 68 -6.85 -10.76 -3.04
N THR A 69 -8.06 -10.20 -3.15
CA THR A 69 -8.82 -10.16 -4.41
C THR A 69 -8.03 -9.45 -5.51
N PHE A 70 -7.47 -8.28 -5.21
CA PHE A 70 -6.65 -7.53 -6.16
C PHE A 70 -5.43 -8.34 -6.61
N LEU A 71 -4.65 -8.88 -5.67
CA LEU A 71 -3.41 -9.60 -5.99
C LEU A 71 -3.67 -10.89 -6.76
N THR A 72 -4.73 -11.62 -6.40
CA THR A 72 -5.12 -12.91 -7.00
C THR A 72 -5.61 -12.70 -8.43
N THR A 73 -6.53 -11.76 -8.64
CA THR A 73 -7.06 -11.45 -9.98
C THR A 73 -5.96 -10.92 -10.91
N THR A 74 -5.11 -10.03 -10.41
CA THR A 74 -3.98 -9.50 -11.17
C THR A 74 -3.01 -10.62 -11.57
N TYR A 75 -2.67 -11.52 -10.64
CA TYR A 75 -1.79 -12.67 -10.91
C TYR A 75 -2.40 -13.68 -11.88
N GLY A 76 -3.68 -14.02 -11.71
CA GLY A 76 -4.40 -14.94 -12.60
C GLY A 76 -4.50 -14.43 -14.04
N LYS A 77 -4.39 -13.12 -14.24
CA LYS A 77 -4.29 -12.47 -15.56
C LYS A 77 -2.86 -12.26 -16.07
N GLY A 78 -1.88 -12.85 -15.39
CA GLY A 78 -0.46 -12.84 -15.80
C GLY A 78 0.32 -11.61 -15.34
N HIS A 79 -0.26 -10.71 -14.55
CA HIS A 79 0.45 -9.55 -14.03
C HIS A 79 1.11 -9.88 -12.69
N LYS A 80 2.45 -9.81 -12.66
CA LYS A 80 3.27 -10.00 -11.46
C LYS A 80 3.71 -8.66 -10.86
N VAL A 81 4.00 -8.65 -9.56
CA VAL A 81 4.38 -7.43 -8.84
C VAL A 81 5.89 -7.22 -8.93
N THR A 82 6.32 -6.07 -9.44
CA THR A 82 7.75 -5.69 -9.51
C THR A 82 8.30 -5.26 -8.15
N GLY A 83 7.49 -4.65 -7.30
CA GLY A 83 7.90 -4.30 -5.95
C GLY A 83 6.75 -3.89 -5.07
N VAL A 84 6.97 -3.98 -3.76
CA VAL A 84 5.97 -3.66 -2.75
C VAL A 84 6.53 -2.58 -1.83
N LEU A 85 5.77 -1.51 -1.65
CA LEU A 85 6.10 -0.43 -0.73
C LEU A 85 5.36 -0.63 0.59
N TYR A 86 6.10 -0.71 1.70
CA TYR A 86 5.54 -0.65 3.05
C TYR A 86 5.87 0.71 3.66
N LEU A 87 4.87 1.57 3.85
CA LEU A 87 5.08 2.89 4.41
C LEU A 87 5.01 2.84 5.94
N HIS A 88 5.88 3.60 6.59
CA HIS A 88 5.94 3.75 8.04
C HIS A 88 6.22 5.22 8.41
N ARG A 89 5.54 5.76 9.42
CA ARG A 89 5.75 7.14 9.87
C ARG A 89 6.92 7.18 10.84
N ILE A 90 7.93 8.01 10.57
CA ILE A 90 9.06 8.14 11.50
C ILE A 90 8.67 8.90 12.79
N THR A 91 7.53 9.59 12.78
CA THR A 91 6.94 10.30 13.92
C THR A 91 6.43 9.35 15.00
N ASP A 92 6.12 8.10 14.65
CA ASP A 92 5.66 7.08 15.60
C ASP A 92 6.76 6.81 16.65
N VAL A 93 6.46 7.15 17.91
CA VAL A 93 7.42 7.03 19.02
C VAL A 93 7.66 5.57 19.40
N ARG A 94 6.67 4.70 19.11
CA ARG A 94 6.70 3.28 19.42
C ARG A 94 6.12 2.51 18.25
N MET A 95 6.77 1.42 17.87
CA MET A 95 6.10 0.34 17.16
C MET A 95 5.17 -0.37 18.16
N GLY A 96 3.96 0.19 18.34
CA GLY A 96 2.94 -0.40 19.22
C GLY A 96 2.47 -1.77 18.70
N GLY A 97 1.71 -2.50 19.53
CA GLY A 97 1.21 -3.86 19.21
C GLY A 97 0.57 -3.92 17.82
N ILE A 98 -0.40 -3.04 17.56
CA ILE A 98 -1.12 -2.96 16.26
C ILE A 98 -0.17 -2.72 15.08
N ALA A 99 0.86 -1.88 15.22
CA ALA A 99 1.80 -1.60 14.13
C ALA A 99 2.70 -2.81 13.82
N ILE A 100 3.15 -3.52 14.87
CA ILE A 100 3.91 -4.77 14.74
C ILE A 100 3.03 -5.85 14.10
N GLU A 101 1.78 -5.96 14.54
CA GLU A 101 0.79 -6.90 14.05
C GLU A 101 0.48 -6.70 12.57
N ASN A 102 0.21 -5.46 12.16
CA ASN A 102 -0.01 -5.09 10.76
C ASN A 102 1.23 -5.40 9.90
N TYR A 103 2.42 -5.16 10.43
CA TYR A 103 3.65 -5.53 9.73
C TYR A 103 3.83 -7.05 9.60
N ARG A 104 3.45 -7.84 10.62
CA ARG A 104 3.47 -9.32 10.55
C ARG A 104 2.54 -9.83 9.46
N ILE A 105 1.32 -9.28 9.35
CA ILE A 105 0.38 -9.62 8.26
C ILE A 105 1.01 -9.27 6.91
N PHE A 106 1.53 -8.05 6.75
CA PHE A 106 2.22 -7.63 5.53
C PHE A 106 3.35 -8.59 5.13
N LYS A 107 4.15 -9.03 6.11
CA LYS A 107 5.24 -9.96 5.89
C LYS A 107 4.74 -11.31 5.35
N LYS A 108 3.63 -11.81 5.89
CA LYS A 108 2.99 -13.06 5.42
C LYS A 108 2.37 -12.91 4.04
N ILE A 109 1.80 -11.76 3.71
CA ILE A 109 1.29 -11.47 2.36
C ILE A 109 2.43 -11.57 1.33
N CYS A 110 3.57 -10.93 1.63
CA CYS A 110 4.70 -10.88 0.69
C CYS A 110 5.43 -12.23 0.61
N GLY A 111 5.71 -12.86 1.75
CA GLY A 111 6.56 -14.04 1.83
C GLY A 111 8.05 -13.72 1.80
N ASN A 112 8.86 -14.68 2.26
CA ASN A 112 10.30 -14.49 2.42
C ASN A 112 11.04 -14.23 1.09
N GLU A 113 10.63 -14.88 0.00
CA GLU A 113 11.31 -14.78 -1.30
C GLU A 113 11.12 -13.41 -1.98
N ALA A 114 9.94 -12.81 -1.79
CA ALA A 114 9.61 -11.51 -2.36
C ALA A 114 10.18 -10.34 -1.56
N MET A 115 10.78 -10.57 -0.38
CA MET A 115 11.38 -9.50 0.46
C MET A 115 12.44 -8.70 -0.28
N LYS A 116 13.20 -9.33 -1.18
CA LYS A 116 14.17 -8.64 -2.04
C LYS A 116 13.52 -7.59 -2.95
N ASN A 117 12.20 -7.61 -3.16
CA ASN A 117 11.44 -6.62 -3.93
C ASN A 117 10.62 -5.68 -3.02
N VAL A 118 10.80 -5.76 -1.71
CA VAL A 118 10.16 -4.87 -0.73
C VAL A 118 11.04 -3.65 -0.46
N VAL A 119 10.40 -2.48 -0.40
CA VAL A 119 11.01 -1.27 0.15
C VAL A 119 10.14 -0.77 1.30
N VAL A 120 10.74 -0.69 2.48
CA VAL A 120 10.19 0.03 3.62
C VAL A 120 10.47 1.51 3.41
N VAL A 121 9.41 2.31 3.32
CA VAL A 121 9.48 3.75 3.10
C VAL A 121 9.19 4.46 4.41
N THR A 122 10.17 5.16 4.98
CA THR A 122 9.95 6.01 6.15
C THR A 122 9.54 7.40 5.71
N ASN A 123 8.43 7.92 6.24
CA ASN A 123 7.83 9.20 5.86
C ASN A 123 7.71 10.15 7.06
N MET A 124 7.27 11.39 6.85
CA MET A 124 7.08 12.46 7.86
C MET A 124 8.39 12.93 8.50
N TRP A 125 9.49 12.89 7.74
CA TRP A 125 10.80 13.36 8.21
C TRP A 125 10.82 14.88 8.51
N GLY A 126 9.90 15.66 7.95
CA GLY A 126 9.76 17.09 8.26
C GLY A 126 9.13 17.39 9.62
N GLU A 127 8.54 16.39 10.28
CA GLU A 127 7.84 16.54 11.57
C GLU A 127 8.69 16.12 12.77
N VAL A 128 9.88 15.57 12.53
CA VAL A 128 10.81 15.16 13.60
C VAL A 128 12.18 15.79 13.39
N GLN A 129 12.90 15.99 14.50
CA GLN A 129 14.31 16.34 14.40
C GLN A 129 15.10 15.19 13.78
N GLU A 130 15.99 15.51 12.83
CA GLU A 130 16.80 14.54 12.09
C GLU A 130 17.52 13.53 13.00
N LYS A 131 18.10 14.00 14.11
CA LYS A 131 18.80 13.13 15.07
C LYS A 131 17.85 12.10 15.72
N VAL A 132 16.62 12.50 16.02
CA VAL A 132 15.59 11.62 16.62
C VAL A 132 15.09 10.63 15.57
N GLY A 133 14.76 11.11 14.37
CA GLY A 133 14.34 10.26 13.26
C GLY A 133 15.41 9.21 12.90
N ALA A 134 16.68 9.61 12.80
CA ALA A 134 17.79 8.70 12.51
C ALA A 134 18.06 7.70 13.66
N ALA A 135 17.76 8.04 14.91
CA ALA A 135 17.82 7.08 16.02
C ALA A 135 16.70 6.02 15.90
N ARG A 136 15.47 6.45 15.61
CA ARG A 136 14.32 5.55 15.39
C ARG A 136 14.53 4.66 14.18
N GLU A 137 15.01 5.21 13.07
CA GLU A 137 15.34 4.42 11.88
C GLU A 137 16.34 3.31 12.22
N ARG A 138 17.44 3.62 12.92
CA ARG A 138 18.41 2.60 13.36
C ARG A 138 17.77 1.50 14.20
N GLU A 139 16.87 1.86 15.11
CA GLU A 139 16.13 0.87 15.90
C GLU A 139 15.26 -0.03 15.01
N LEU A 140 14.50 0.57 14.07
CA LEU A 140 13.67 -0.14 13.08
C LEU A 140 14.48 -1.13 12.23
N VAL A 141 15.71 -0.77 11.85
CA VAL A 141 16.60 -1.62 11.04
C VAL A 141 17.24 -2.73 11.87
N SER A 142 17.52 -2.47 13.15
CA SER A 142 18.30 -3.37 14.03
C SER A 142 17.47 -4.41 14.78
N ASN A 143 16.19 -4.15 15.03
CA ASN A 143 15.36 -4.99 15.88
C ASN A 143 14.69 -6.13 15.07
N PRO A 144 14.87 -7.41 15.44
CA PRO A 144 14.20 -8.56 14.80
C PRO A 144 12.67 -8.50 14.81
N LEU A 145 12.06 -7.81 15.79
CA LEU A 145 10.62 -7.61 15.86
C LEU A 145 10.11 -6.58 14.84
N PHE A 146 11.01 -5.75 14.30
CA PHE A 146 10.70 -4.71 13.32
C PHE A 146 11.18 -5.14 11.92
N PHE A 147 11.94 -4.30 11.21
CA PHE A 147 12.27 -4.54 9.81
C PHE A 147 13.53 -5.38 9.60
N LYS A 148 14.28 -5.71 10.67
CA LYS A 148 15.56 -6.41 10.56
C LYS A 148 15.46 -7.70 9.75
N ASP A 149 14.48 -8.57 10.05
CA ASP A 149 14.35 -9.84 9.31
C ASP A 149 14.01 -9.61 7.82
N ALA A 150 13.23 -8.60 7.47
CA ALA A 150 12.97 -8.28 6.07
C ALA A 150 14.23 -7.75 5.37
N ILE A 151 15.02 -6.92 6.06
CA ILE A 151 16.29 -6.37 5.57
C ILE A 151 17.32 -7.49 5.37
N ASP A 152 17.42 -8.42 6.32
CA ASP A 152 18.27 -9.61 6.21
C ASP A 152 17.89 -10.47 4.98
N ARG A 153 16.63 -10.39 4.52
CA ARG A 153 16.11 -11.06 3.31
C ARG A 153 16.15 -10.19 2.04
N GLY A 154 16.82 -9.05 2.09
CA GLY A 154 17.06 -8.17 0.94
C GLY A 154 16.06 -7.03 0.76
N ALA A 155 15.13 -6.81 1.69
CA ALA A 155 14.33 -5.59 1.70
C ALA A 155 15.23 -4.38 1.94
N ARG A 156 14.83 -3.21 1.43
CA ARG A 156 15.56 -1.95 1.64
C ARG A 156 14.71 -0.98 2.43
N ILE A 157 15.37 -0.10 3.17
CA ILE A 157 14.73 1.05 3.80
C ILE A 157 15.13 2.32 3.05
N LEU A 158 14.17 3.16 2.70
CA LEU A 158 14.40 4.45 2.03
C LEU A 158 13.55 5.54 2.69
N ARG A 159 14.11 6.74 2.78
CA ARG A 159 13.43 7.91 3.35
C ARG A 159 12.66 8.64 2.26
N HIS A 160 11.43 9.02 2.55
CA HIS A 160 10.62 9.91 1.73
C HIS A 160 10.50 11.27 2.42
N HIS A 161 10.88 12.32 1.71
CA HIS A 161 10.86 13.70 2.23
C HIS A 161 9.68 14.50 1.68
N ASP A 162 8.61 13.83 1.27
CA ASP A 162 7.43 14.45 0.67
C ASP A 162 7.72 15.22 -0.64
N THR A 163 8.76 14.78 -1.36
CA THR A 163 9.21 15.38 -2.62
C THR A 163 9.16 14.40 -3.79
N LYS A 164 9.04 14.92 -5.01
CA LYS A 164 9.10 14.09 -6.23
C LYS A 164 10.43 13.37 -6.34
N GLU A 165 11.52 14.04 -5.98
CA GLU A 165 12.89 13.52 -6.08
C GLU A 165 13.07 12.28 -5.19
N SER A 166 12.61 12.35 -3.94
CA SER A 166 12.67 11.20 -3.02
C SER A 166 11.74 10.07 -3.45
N GLY A 167 10.54 10.40 -3.96
CA GLY A 167 9.62 9.42 -4.54
C GLY A 167 10.20 8.69 -5.77
N TYR A 168 10.85 9.42 -6.68
CA TYR A 168 11.53 8.87 -7.85
C TYR A 168 12.74 8.02 -7.48
N ALA A 169 13.49 8.38 -6.43
CA ALA A 169 14.56 7.54 -5.91
C ALA A 169 14.03 6.18 -5.42
N ILE A 170 12.88 6.16 -4.75
CA ILE A 170 12.20 4.92 -4.33
C ILE A 170 11.83 4.07 -5.55
N LEU A 171 11.20 4.66 -6.57
CA LEU A 171 10.83 3.94 -7.79
C LEU A 171 12.02 3.36 -8.54
N ARG A 172 13.07 4.17 -8.77
CA ARG A 172 14.29 3.73 -9.46
C ARG A 172 14.93 2.52 -8.79
N SER A 173 14.81 2.43 -7.47
CA SER A 173 15.31 1.27 -6.75
C SER A 173 14.62 -0.04 -7.19
N LEU A 174 13.36 0.02 -7.62
CA LEU A 174 12.52 -1.13 -7.96
C LEU A 174 12.41 -1.42 -9.47
N LEU A 175 12.53 -0.40 -10.33
CA LEU A 175 12.26 -0.52 -11.78
C LEU A 175 12.93 -1.72 -12.46
N ASN A 176 14.19 -2.00 -12.13
CA ASN A 176 14.98 -3.04 -12.80
C ASN A 176 14.94 -4.41 -12.09
N LYS A 177 14.06 -4.58 -11.09
CA LYS A 177 13.94 -5.87 -10.40
C LYS A 177 13.04 -6.83 -11.19
N PRO A 178 13.37 -8.13 -11.23
CA PRO A 178 12.47 -9.12 -11.81
C PRO A 178 11.19 -9.21 -10.97
N PRO A 179 10.00 -9.20 -11.58
CA PRO A 179 8.74 -9.38 -10.87
C PRO A 179 8.73 -10.65 -10.00
N GLN A 180 8.13 -10.56 -8.83
CA GLN A 180 8.00 -11.68 -7.89
C GLN A 180 6.53 -12.07 -7.72
N VAL A 181 6.31 -13.34 -7.39
CA VAL A 181 5.02 -13.83 -6.92
C VAL A 181 5.02 -13.70 -5.40
N LEU A 182 3.99 -13.07 -4.85
CA LEU A 182 3.83 -12.92 -3.41
C LEU A 182 3.27 -14.22 -2.81
N ARG A 183 3.56 -14.48 -1.53
CA ARG A 183 3.10 -15.70 -0.85
C ARG A 183 1.59 -15.86 -0.90
N ILE A 184 0.83 -14.79 -0.67
CA ILE A 184 -0.64 -14.87 -0.74
C ILE A 184 -1.14 -15.29 -2.13
N GLN A 185 -0.45 -14.88 -3.20
CA GLN A 185 -0.81 -15.26 -4.57
C GLN A 185 -0.55 -16.74 -4.81
N GLN A 186 0.60 -17.26 -4.37
CA GLN A 186 0.91 -18.69 -4.42
C GLN A 186 -0.13 -19.50 -3.65
N GLU A 187 -0.43 -19.09 -2.41
CA GLU A 187 -1.41 -19.78 -1.56
C GLU A 187 -2.79 -19.85 -2.20
N THR A 188 -3.29 -18.74 -2.75
CA THR A 188 -4.68 -18.68 -3.24
C THR A 188 -4.84 -19.16 -4.68
N VAL A 189 -3.84 -18.93 -5.55
CA VAL A 189 -3.93 -19.28 -6.98
C VAL A 189 -3.27 -20.61 -7.28
N ASP A 190 -2.06 -20.86 -6.78
CA ASP A 190 -1.28 -22.06 -7.12
C ASP A 190 -1.61 -23.23 -6.17
N GLU A 191 -1.83 -22.95 -4.88
CA GLU A 191 -2.16 -23.96 -3.85
C GLU A 191 -3.69 -24.08 -3.59
N HIS A 192 -4.51 -23.24 -4.23
CA HIS A 192 -5.99 -23.22 -4.10
C HIS A 192 -6.53 -23.07 -2.67
N LYS A 193 -5.78 -22.40 -1.77
CA LYS A 193 -6.24 -22.08 -0.42
C LYS A 193 -7.29 -20.98 -0.45
N THR A 194 -8.31 -21.12 0.40
CA THR A 194 -9.25 -20.04 0.71
C THR A 194 -8.58 -18.99 1.61
N LEU A 195 -9.11 -17.77 1.65
CA LEU A 195 -8.53 -16.70 2.47
C LEU A 195 -8.24 -17.11 3.94
N PRO A 196 -9.18 -17.76 4.67
CA PRO A 196 -8.95 -18.16 6.06
C PRO A 196 -7.79 -19.15 6.26
N GLN A 197 -7.38 -19.85 5.19
CA GLN A 197 -6.30 -20.85 5.18
C GLN A 197 -4.93 -20.25 4.84
N THR A 198 -4.86 -18.97 4.46
CA THR A 198 -3.61 -18.28 4.15
C THR A 198 -2.80 -17.97 5.42
N GLU A 199 -1.47 -17.92 5.30
CA GLU A 199 -0.60 -17.54 6.41
C GLU A 199 -0.90 -16.11 6.93
N ALA A 200 -1.35 -15.22 6.04
CA ALA A 200 -1.72 -13.85 6.43
C ALA A 200 -3.00 -13.81 7.28
N ALA A 201 -4.02 -14.59 6.90
CA ALA A 201 -5.25 -14.71 7.68
C ALA A 201 -5.05 -15.44 9.01
N GLU A 202 -4.14 -16.41 9.06
CA GLU A 202 -3.76 -17.06 10.32
C GLU A 202 -3.19 -16.07 11.33
N VAL A 203 -2.29 -15.17 10.90
CA VAL A 203 -1.74 -14.14 11.78
C VAL A 203 -2.85 -13.22 12.30
N LEU A 204 -3.75 -12.77 11.42
CA LEU A 204 -4.88 -11.92 11.83
C LEU A 204 -5.82 -12.66 12.80
N ARG A 205 -6.12 -13.94 12.54
CA ARG A 205 -6.98 -14.74 13.41
C ARG A 205 -6.39 -14.89 14.82
N ASN A 206 -5.08 -15.11 14.92
CA ASN A 206 -4.41 -15.22 16.22
C ASN A 206 -4.47 -13.89 16.99
N GLN A 207 -4.28 -12.76 16.30
CA GLN A 207 -4.43 -11.42 16.89
C GLN A 207 -5.85 -11.17 17.41
N LEU A 208 -6.86 -11.54 16.61
CA LEU A 208 -8.26 -11.41 17.03
C LEU A 208 -8.56 -12.30 18.23
N ALA A 209 -8.05 -13.53 18.28
CA ALA A 209 -8.25 -14.45 19.40
C ALA A 209 -7.58 -13.96 20.70
N GLU A 210 -6.37 -13.41 20.60
CA GLU A 210 -5.67 -12.78 21.74
C GLU A 210 -6.48 -11.58 22.27
N HIS A 211 -6.90 -10.68 21.38
CA HIS A 211 -7.69 -9.51 21.78
C HIS A 211 -9.09 -9.88 22.30
N GLN A 212 -9.70 -10.94 21.78
CA GLN A 212 -10.95 -11.50 22.32
C GLN A 212 -10.77 -11.93 23.78
N THR A 213 -9.71 -12.70 24.05
CA THR A 213 -9.40 -13.20 25.40
C THR A 213 -9.15 -12.04 26.37
N ASP A 214 -8.41 -11.02 25.95
CA ASP A 214 -8.15 -9.83 26.75
C ASP A 214 -9.42 -9.06 27.09
N LEU A 215 -10.35 -8.92 26.13
CA LEU A 215 -11.64 -8.27 26.37
C LEU A 215 -12.53 -9.08 27.30
N GLU A 216 -12.58 -10.40 27.13
CA GLU A 216 -13.35 -11.30 28.01
C GLU A 216 -12.83 -11.25 29.45
N ILE A 217 -11.52 -11.23 29.66
CA ILE A 217 -10.90 -11.07 30.99
C ILE A 217 -11.29 -9.71 31.58
N LYS A 218 -11.14 -8.61 30.81
CA LYS A 218 -11.51 -7.27 31.29
C LYS A 218 -12.99 -7.16 31.66
N ILE A 219 -13.88 -7.73 30.85
CA ILE A 219 -15.33 -7.75 31.13
C ILE A 219 -15.56 -8.50 32.45
N ARG A 220 -15.00 -9.70 32.60
CA ARG A 220 -15.16 -10.50 33.81
C ARG A 220 -14.63 -9.77 35.04
N ASP A 221 -13.45 -9.16 34.95
CA ASP A 221 -12.82 -8.49 36.07
C ASP A 221 -13.59 -7.20 36.46
N THR A 222 -14.25 -6.55 35.50
CA THR A 222 -15.13 -5.38 35.74
C THR A 222 -16.52 -5.78 36.25
N GLU A 223 -17.00 -6.99 35.92
CA GLU A 223 -18.27 -7.54 36.43
C GLU A 223 -18.19 -7.96 37.90
N ILE A 224 -16.99 -8.23 38.43
CA ILE A 224 -16.82 -8.56 39.84
C ILE A 224 -16.98 -7.28 40.66
N PRO A 225 -18.02 -7.15 41.50
CA PRO A 225 -18.13 -5.99 42.38
C PRO A 225 -16.91 -5.97 43.30
N ALA A 226 -16.25 -4.81 43.40
CA ALA A 226 -15.21 -4.58 44.38
C ALA A 226 -15.83 -4.88 45.75
N ARG A 227 -15.53 -6.06 46.30
CA ARG A 227 -16.01 -6.42 47.63
C ARG A 227 -15.44 -5.38 48.57
N ALA A 228 -16.35 -4.70 49.27
CA ALA A 228 -16.05 -3.82 50.37
C ALA A 228 -15.14 -4.55 51.37
N GLU A 229 -13.83 -4.30 51.26
CA GLU A 229 -12.91 -4.57 52.35
C GLU A 229 -13.10 -3.45 53.37
N GLY A 230 -14.01 -3.69 54.32
CA GLY A 230 -13.94 -3.14 55.68
C GLY A 230 -14.66 -1.82 55.96
N ASP A 231 -15.49 -1.89 57.01
CA ASP A 231 -15.92 -0.84 57.95
C ASP A 231 -16.93 0.24 57.50
N ASP A 232 -18.20 -0.06 57.82
CA ASP A 232 -18.93 0.60 58.91
C ASP A 232 -18.54 2.06 59.23
N ASN A 233 -19.00 3.01 58.41
CA ASN A 233 -19.64 4.21 58.96
C ASN A 233 -20.43 4.95 57.90
N GLY A 234 -21.65 5.36 58.27
CA GLY A 234 -22.59 6.01 57.38
C GLY A 234 -22.05 7.28 56.74
N GLY A 235 -22.30 7.40 55.43
CA GLY A 235 -22.38 8.69 54.75
C GLY A 235 -21.52 8.81 53.50
N ASN A 236 -21.80 8.04 52.44
CA ASN A 236 -21.52 8.53 51.08
C ASN A 236 -22.29 7.81 49.95
N VAL A 237 -23.63 7.79 50.03
CA VAL A 237 -24.49 7.16 48.98
C VAL A 237 -24.25 7.75 47.58
N GLY A 238 -23.75 9.00 47.49
CA GLY A 238 -23.50 9.67 46.20
C GLY A 238 -22.22 9.24 45.47
N HIS A 239 -21.19 8.74 46.16
CA HIS A 239 -19.98 8.23 45.48
C HIS A 239 -20.20 6.81 44.95
N ASP A 240 -20.93 5.96 45.69
CA ASP A 240 -21.22 4.58 45.28
C ASP A 240 -22.08 4.51 43.99
N GLU A 241 -22.99 5.47 43.79
CA GLU A 241 -23.82 5.56 42.57
C GLU A 241 -23.04 6.05 41.34
N GLU A 242 -22.08 6.97 41.51
CA GLU A 242 -21.23 7.48 40.44
C GLU A 242 -20.21 6.42 39.98
N ASP A 243 -19.58 5.72 40.94
CA ASP A 243 -18.68 4.59 40.67
C ASP A 243 -19.40 3.43 39.97
N GLU A 244 -20.67 3.17 40.32
CA GLU A 244 -21.48 2.16 39.65
C GLU A 244 -21.89 2.57 38.23
N ALA A 245 -22.21 3.84 38.01
CA ALA A 245 -22.50 4.38 36.69
C ALA A 245 -21.28 4.28 35.75
N ASP A 246 -20.08 4.57 36.26
CA ASP A 246 -18.82 4.46 35.51
C ASP A 246 -18.49 2.99 35.17
N ARG A 247 -18.66 2.06 36.12
CA ARG A 247 -18.52 0.61 35.85
C ARG A 247 -19.49 0.14 34.77
N ILE A 248 -20.76 0.54 34.84
CA ILE A 248 -21.76 0.21 33.82
C ILE A 248 -21.38 0.82 32.47
N HIS A 249 -20.83 2.04 32.44
CA HIS A 249 -20.36 2.68 31.23
C HIS A 249 -19.18 1.92 30.60
N GLU A 250 -18.19 1.52 31.42
CA GLU A 250 -17.02 0.75 31.00
C GLU A 250 -17.43 -0.63 30.47
N LEU A 251 -18.28 -1.37 31.18
CA LEU A 251 -18.81 -2.67 30.74
C LEU A 251 -19.54 -2.55 29.40
N ARG A 252 -20.36 -1.51 29.22
CA ARG A 252 -21.01 -1.24 27.93
C ARG A 252 -19.98 -0.97 26.83
N SER A 253 -18.89 -0.25 27.14
CA SER A 253 -17.81 0.01 26.19
C SER A 253 -17.07 -1.26 25.80
N LEU A 254 -16.66 -2.08 26.77
CA LEU A 254 -15.97 -3.35 26.55
C LEU A 254 -16.83 -4.35 25.77
N ARG A 255 -18.11 -4.49 26.12
CA ARG A 255 -19.05 -5.35 25.38
C ARG A 255 -19.23 -4.89 23.93
N ARG A 256 -19.30 -3.58 23.67
CA ARG A 256 -19.32 -3.05 22.29
C ARG A 256 -18.03 -3.39 21.53
N GLN A 257 -16.87 -3.32 22.17
CA GLN A 257 -15.60 -3.71 21.56
C GLN A 257 -15.60 -5.21 21.23
N LEU A 258 -16.06 -6.06 22.15
CA LEU A 258 -16.17 -7.51 21.93
C LEU A 258 -17.11 -7.83 20.76
N THR A 259 -18.28 -7.19 20.68
CA THR A 259 -19.20 -7.38 19.54
C THR A 259 -18.54 -7.04 18.20
N ARG A 260 -17.83 -5.91 18.11
CA ARG A 260 -17.11 -5.52 16.88
C ARG A 260 -16.01 -6.52 16.53
N LEU A 261 -15.29 -7.04 17.52
CA LEU A 261 -14.26 -8.05 17.31
C LEU A 261 -14.86 -9.37 16.81
N LEU A 262 -15.98 -9.82 17.39
CA LEU A 262 -16.66 -11.04 16.95
C LEU A 262 -17.18 -10.91 15.50
N GLU A 263 -17.70 -9.74 15.12
CA GLU A 263 -18.05 -9.46 13.72
C GLU A 263 -16.82 -9.59 12.79
N GLU A 264 -15.65 -9.14 13.21
CA GLU A 264 -14.41 -9.25 12.46
C GLU A 264 -13.91 -10.70 12.33
N VAL A 265 -14.03 -11.49 13.41
CA VAL A 265 -13.75 -12.95 13.38
C VAL A 265 -14.67 -13.66 12.40
N MET A 266 -15.97 -13.35 12.43
CA MET A 266 -16.95 -13.93 11.51
C MET A 266 -16.59 -13.62 10.06
N LYS A 267 -16.31 -12.35 9.73
CA LYS A 267 -15.87 -11.94 8.38
C LYS A 267 -14.60 -12.65 7.91
N LEU A 268 -13.66 -12.89 8.81
CA LEU A 268 -12.42 -13.61 8.47
C LEU A 268 -12.66 -15.11 8.25
N GLN A 269 -13.64 -15.69 8.93
CA GLN A 269 -14.01 -17.10 8.82
C GLN A 269 -14.98 -17.38 7.66
N GLU A 270 -15.64 -16.35 7.11
CA GLU A 270 -16.51 -16.47 5.96
C GLU A 270 -15.75 -17.08 4.76
N VAL A 271 -15.97 -18.38 4.56
CA VAL A 271 -15.59 -19.10 3.35
C VAL A 271 -16.61 -18.73 2.29
N ASN A 272 -16.34 -17.68 1.51
CA ASN A 272 -17.24 -17.23 0.45
C ASN A 272 -17.64 -18.39 -0.48
N GLN A 273 -18.86 -18.88 -0.34
CA GLN A 273 -19.57 -19.63 -1.38
C GLN A 273 -20.50 -18.72 -2.19
N GLY A 274 -20.57 -17.42 -1.88
CA GLY A 274 -21.29 -16.40 -2.64
C GLY A 274 -20.38 -15.25 -3.04
N LEU A 275 -20.49 -14.78 -4.28
CA LEU A 275 -19.96 -13.48 -4.69
C LEU A 275 -20.84 -12.40 -4.05
N ASP A 276 -20.52 -12.00 -2.82
CA ASP A 276 -21.17 -10.85 -2.20
C ASP A 276 -21.04 -9.61 -3.11
N ALA A 277 -22.03 -8.73 -3.08
CA ALA A 277 -22.06 -7.53 -3.93
C ALA A 277 -20.77 -6.68 -3.81
N ARG A 278 -20.14 -6.65 -2.61
CA ARG A 278 -18.85 -5.99 -2.38
C ARG A 278 -17.70 -6.69 -3.11
N GLN A 279 -17.68 -8.01 -3.13
CA GLN A 279 -16.63 -8.76 -3.81
C GLN A 279 -16.80 -8.68 -5.32
N ALA A 280 -18.03 -8.71 -5.83
CA ALA A 280 -18.31 -8.44 -7.24
C ALA A 280 -17.88 -7.01 -7.64
N ALA A 281 -18.15 -6.01 -6.79
CA ALA A 281 -17.72 -4.63 -7.01
C ALA A 281 -16.18 -4.50 -6.99
N ALA A 282 -15.51 -5.11 -6.02
CA ALA A 282 -14.05 -5.15 -5.95
C ALA A 282 -13.46 -5.82 -7.21
N GLN A 283 -14.01 -6.96 -7.63
CA GLN A 283 -13.60 -7.66 -8.83
C GLN A 283 -13.75 -6.79 -10.09
N SER A 284 -14.92 -6.15 -10.26
CA SER A 284 -15.20 -5.24 -11.37
C SER A 284 -14.20 -4.07 -11.43
N ARG A 285 -13.83 -3.52 -10.27
CA ARG A 285 -12.81 -2.46 -10.20
C ARG A 285 -11.42 -2.96 -10.61
N VAL A 286 -11.01 -4.15 -10.17
CA VAL A 286 -9.75 -4.75 -10.61
C VAL A 286 -9.75 -4.91 -12.13
N ASP A 287 -10.86 -5.37 -12.71
CA ASP A 287 -11.00 -5.53 -14.15
C ASP A 287 -10.91 -4.19 -14.89
N GLN A 288 -11.50 -3.12 -14.36
CA GLN A 288 -11.35 -1.76 -14.89
C GLN A 288 -9.90 -1.26 -14.81
N ILE A 289 -9.21 -1.49 -13.69
CA ILE A 289 -7.79 -1.13 -13.52
C ILE A 289 -6.94 -1.82 -14.59
N LEU A 290 -7.13 -3.13 -14.77
CA LEU A 290 -6.37 -3.91 -15.75
C LEU A 290 -6.68 -3.49 -17.19
N GLY A 291 -7.94 -3.18 -17.51
CA GLY A 291 -8.32 -2.65 -18.83
C GLY A 291 -7.68 -1.28 -19.12
N ASN A 292 -7.62 -0.40 -18.12
CA ASN A 292 -6.94 0.90 -18.24
C ASN A 292 -5.42 0.73 -18.41
N MET A 293 -4.81 -0.20 -17.67
CA MET A 293 -3.39 -0.52 -17.82
C MET A 293 -3.04 -1.01 -19.23
N GLU A 294 -3.84 -1.92 -19.79
CA GLU A 294 -3.60 -2.44 -21.14
C GLU A 294 -3.79 -1.35 -22.21
N SER A 295 -4.83 -0.52 -22.07
CA SER A 295 -5.08 0.60 -22.98
C SER A 295 -3.91 1.58 -23.01
N LEU A 296 -3.38 1.96 -21.83
CA LEU A 296 -2.21 2.83 -21.72
C LEU A 296 -0.93 2.18 -22.24
N ARG A 297 -0.78 0.86 -22.07
CA ARG A 297 0.35 0.11 -22.60
C ARG A 297 0.37 0.11 -24.13
N ILE A 298 -0.78 -0.08 -24.77
CA ILE A 298 -0.93 -0.01 -26.23
C ILE A 298 -0.60 1.41 -26.73
N GLN A 299 -1.14 2.44 -26.06
CA GLN A 299 -0.86 3.84 -26.41
C GLN A 299 0.64 4.16 -26.28
N HIS A 300 1.27 3.80 -25.16
CA HIS A 300 2.69 4.03 -24.94
C HIS A 300 3.57 3.32 -25.97
N ALA A 301 3.23 2.09 -26.36
CA ALA A 301 3.95 1.37 -27.42
C ALA A 301 3.80 2.05 -28.79
N ALA A 302 2.61 2.58 -29.10
CA ALA A 302 2.37 3.34 -30.33
C ALA A 302 3.16 4.66 -30.34
N ASP A 303 3.25 5.35 -29.20
CA ASP A 303 4.00 6.59 -29.07
C ASP A 303 5.51 6.37 -29.19
N ILE A 304 6.06 5.31 -28.58
CA ILE A 304 7.46 4.92 -28.77
C ILE A 304 7.75 4.68 -30.25
N LYS A 305 6.92 3.87 -30.91
CA LYS A 305 7.09 3.57 -32.33
C LYS A 305 7.03 4.83 -33.19
N ARG A 306 6.09 5.73 -32.91
CA ARG A 306 5.97 7.03 -33.59
C ARG A 306 7.23 7.89 -33.39
N GLN A 307 7.79 7.93 -32.19
CA GLN A 307 9.04 8.65 -31.92
C GLN A 307 10.24 8.04 -32.64
N GLU A 308 10.34 6.71 -32.70
CA GLU A 308 11.39 6.02 -33.44
C GLU A 308 11.30 6.28 -34.95
N ASP A 309 10.10 6.24 -35.52
CA ASP A 309 9.89 6.53 -36.95
C ASP A 309 10.26 7.98 -37.29
N LEU A 310 9.91 8.94 -36.43
CA LEU A 310 10.34 10.34 -36.57
C LEU A 310 11.87 10.49 -36.52
N ARG A 311 12.52 9.83 -35.56
CA ARG A 311 14.00 9.85 -35.45
C ARG A 311 14.66 9.24 -36.69
N ARG A 312 14.14 8.12 -37.20
CA ARG A 312 14.63 7.49 -38.44
C ARG A 312 14.48 8.40 -39.65
N GLN A 313 13.35 9.11 -39.77
CA GLN A 313 13.13 10.08 -40.85
C GLN A 313 14.11 11.26 -40.74
N GLU A 314 14.37 11.77 -39.55
CA GLU A 314 15.35 12.85 -39.34
C GLU A 314 16.78 12.40 -39.66
N GLU A 315 17.18 11.19 -39.26
CA GLU A 315 18.49 10.63 -39.58
C GLU A 315 18.66 10.39 -41.07
N ALA A 316 17.65 9.81 -41.73
CA ALA A 316 17.66 9.62 -43.19
C ALA A 316 17.76 10.95 -43.94
N ARG A 317 17.06 11.99 -43.46
CA ARG A 317 17.18 13.35 -44.01
C ARG A 317 18.60 13.90 -43.84
N ARG A 318 19.18 13.79 -42.64
CA ARG A 318 20.57 14.27 -42.40
C ARG A 318 21.57 13.57 -43.30
N ARG A 319 21.46 12.24 -43.45
CA ARG A 319 22.30 11.47 -44.40
C ARG A 319 22.12 11.95 -45.84
N ALA A 320 20.89 12.16 -46.29
CA ALA A 320 20.62 12.68 -47.63
C ALA A 320 21.16 14.10 -47.84
N GLU A 321 21.13 14.96 -46.81
CA GLU A 321 21.77 16.29 -46.85
C GLU A 321 23.30 16.20 -46.88
N ASP A 322 23.89 15.20 -46.21
CA ASP A 322 25.34 14.99 -46.14
C ASP A 322 25.91 14.37 -47.42
N GLU A 323 25.17 13.46 -48.04
CA GLU A 323 25.52 12.81 -49.31
C GLU A 323 25.21 13.70 -50.54
N ALA A 324 24.54 14.85 -50.34
CA ALA A 324 24.21 15.76 -51.43
C ALA A 324 25.48 16.34 -52.10
N PRO A 325 25.47 16.53 -53.43
CA PRO A 325 26.58 17.17 -54.13
C PRO A 325 26.92 18.57 -53.57
N VAL A 326 28.19 18.96 -53.65
CA VAL A 326 28.69 20.24 -53.10
C VAL A 326 27.91 21.45 -53.64
N TRP A 327 27.52 21.44 -54.92
CA TRP A 327 26.71 22.51 -55.51
C TRP A 327 25.32 22.62 -54.87
N ALA A 328 24.70 21.50 -54.49
CA ALA A 328 23.38 21.47 -53.87
C ALA A 328 23.45 21.97 -52.41
N ARG A 329 24.51 21.62 -51.70
CA ARG A 329 24.77 22.11 -50.33
C ARG A 329 25.06 23.63 -50.31
N LEU A 330 25.83 24.12 -51.29
CA LEU A 330 26.04 25.57 -51.52
C LEU A 330 24.74 26.30 -51.88
N TRP A 331 23.90 25.70 -52.74
CA TRP A 331 22.61 26.25 -53.11
C TRP A 331 21.66 26.39 -51.90
N TRP A 332 21.61 25.38 -51.02
CA TRP A 332 20.83 25.44 -49.78
C TRP A 332 21.37 26.44 -48.75
N ALA A 333 22.68 26.72 -48.76
CA ALA A 333 23.27 27.75 -47.90
C ALA A 333 22.86 29.17 -48.32
N VAL A 334 22.67 29.40 -49.63
CA VAL A 334 22.21 30.69 -50.18
C VAL A 334 20.68 30.81 -50.15
N PHE A 335 19.96 29.70 -50.37
CA PHE A 335 18.49 29.63 -50.36
C PHE A 335 17.97 28.55 -49.39
N PRO A 336 17.87 28.86 -48.09
CA PRO A 336 17.42 27.90 -47.06
C PRO A 336 16.00 27.35 -47.30
N SER A 337 15.15 28.10 -48.01
CA SER A 337 13.79 27.71 -48.37
C SER A 337 13.72 26.56 -49.40
N CYS A 338 14.81 26.30 -50.14
CA CYS A 338 14.90 25.20 -51.09
C CYS A 338 15.43 23.89 -50.46
N LYS A 339 15.69 23.91 -49.15
CA LYS A 339 16.16 22.73 -48.41
C LYS A 339 15.01 21.72 -48.27
N PRO A 340 15.25 20.39 -48.37
CA PRO A 340 14.20 19.39 -48.18
C PRO A 340 13.53 19.55 -46.81
N SER A 341 12.26 19.99 -46.80
CA SER A 341 11.46 20.11 -45.58
C SER A 341 10.68 18.82 -45.31
N SER A 342 10.55 18.46 -44.03
CA SER A 342 9.73 17.30 -43.60
C SER A 342 8.22 17.56 -43.65
N GLN A 343 7.80 18.80 -43.94
CA GLN A 343 6.39 19.15 -44.11
C GLN A 343 5.96 18.95 -45.57
N LYS A 344 5.70 17.69 -45.94
CA LYS A 344 4.61 17.39 -46.87
C LYS A 344 3.57 16.61 -46.08
N SER A 345 2.67 17.36 -45.48
CA SER A 345 1.43 16.87 -44.89
C SER A 345 0.57 16.21 -45.96
N THR A 346 0.23 14.95 -45.76
CA THR A 346 -1.01 14.31 -46.23
C THR A 346 -1.48 13.36 -45.17
#